data_AF-A0A436VZZ5-F1
#
_entry.id   AF-A0A436VZZ5-F1
#
_cell.length_a   1.000
_cell.length_b   1.000
_cell.length_c   1.000
_cell.angle_alpha   90.00
_cell.angle_beta   90.00
_cell.angle_gamma   90.00
#
_symmetry.space_group_name_H-M   'P 1'
#
loop_
_entity.id
_entity.type
_entity.pdbx_description
1 polymer ?
#
loop_
_entity_poly.entity_id
_entity_poly.type
_entity_poly.pdbx_seq_one_letter_code
_entity_poly.pdbx_strand_id
1 'polypeptide(L)'
;MRRFRLADQVIDEAAPNLQDLLADAYRRKLRPLCLCHEPWPTMYIAQVGDQYIVKRMPLSGGGHDPSCSSYEPPDELSGLGVLMGSAIQVDPESGMAALKLDFRLSKVGARSASAAGALGSDSVVGDTKKLSLRGLLHYLWHEAELTVWTSRWAGKRHWWNIRWHLVEAARQMTVRGGALSEILFVPEPFRSADKAAIEQRRGQALAPALPPKSGPRKLMILVGEVKEFSPARSGHKLIVKHMPGFVFLLDESLHRRLQTRFETEMALWGADEASHLIAIATFGLTPAGLAVIEEIAVMVVAENWVPYESAYEKKLVDALARTRERSMKGLRYNLPVDKPTATAILQTQPRPVGLYV
;
A
#
# COMPACT_ATOMS: atom_id res chain seq x y z
N MET A 1 -1.09 23.20 -13.65
CA MET A 1 -2.27 22.31 -13.75
C MET A 1 -2.09 21.43 -14.97
N ARG A 2 -2.51 20.16 -14.91
CA ARG A 2 -2.36 19.27 -16.08
C ARG A 2 -3.41 19.63 -17.13
N ARG A 3 -3.02 19.52 -18.38
CA ARG A 3 -3.93 19.55 -19.53
C ARG A 3 -3.82 18.23 -20.26
N PHE A 4 -4.95 17.72 -20.72
CA PHE A 4 -5.02 16.46 -21.45
C PHE A 4 -5.71 16.68 -22.79
N ARG A 5 -5.24 15.98 -23.82
CA ARG A 5 -5.96 15.86 -25.09
C ARG A 5 -6.80 14.60 -25.07
N LEU A 6 -8.10 14.73 -25.31
CA LEU A 6 -9.06 13.64 -25.37
C LEU A 6 -9.77 13.72 -26.72
N ALA A 7 -9.43 12.79 -27.62
CA ALA A 7 -9.74 12.92 -29.05
C ALA A 7 -9.27 14.28 -29.61
N ASP A 8 -10.20 15.13 -30.05
CA ASP A 8 -9.91 16.43 -30.66
C ASP A 8 -10.03 17.61 -29.68
N GLN A 9 -10.29 17.35 -28.40
CA GLN A 9 -10.47 18.39 -27.39
C GLN A 9 -9.31 18.42 -26.41
N VAL A 10 -8.91 19.63 -26.02
CA VAL A 10 -7.98 19.86 -24.90
C VAL A 10 -8.79 20.24 -23.68
N ILE A 11 -8.62 19.48 -22.60
CA ILE A 11 -9.35 19.63 -21.36
C ILE A 11 -8.35 19.98 -20.26
N ASP A 12 -8.67 21.01 -19.47
CA ASP A 12 -7.94 21.32 -18.24
C ASP A 12 -8.42 20.45 -17.08
N GLU A 13 -7.50 20.02 -16.22
CA GLU A 13 -7.82 19.24 -15.03
C GLU A 13 -8.77 19.96 -14.05
N ALA A 14 -8.88 21.29 -14.12
CA ALA A 14 -9.81 22.09 -13.34
C ALA A 14 -11.13 22.41 -14.08
N ALA A 15 -11.38 21.83 -15.26
CA ALA A 15 -12.57 22.14 -16.05
C ALA A 15 -13.86 21.70 -15.32
N PRO A 16 -14.91 22.55 -15.26
CA PRO A 16 -16.16 22.22 -14.56
C PRO A 16 -16.88 20.98 -15.10
N ASN A 17 -16.77 20.73 -16.41
CA ASN A 17 -17.38 19.60 -17.12
C ASN A 17 -16.46 18.38 -17.22
N LEU A 18 -15.33 18.35 -16.49
CA LEU A 18 -14.35 17.27 -16.59
C LEU A 18 -14.97 15.89 -16.31
N GLN A 19 -15.82 15.77 -15.29
CA GLN A 19 -16.41 14.48 -14.91
C GLN A 19 -17.27 13.88 -16.02
N ASP A 20 -18.14 14.67 -16.65
CA ASP A 20 -19.00 14.21 -17.74
C ASP A 20 -18.18 13.77 -18.95
N LEU A 21 -17.13 14.54 -19.29
CA LEU A 21 -16.22 14.22 -20.39
C LEU A 21 -15.43 12.94 -20.12
N LEU A 22 -14.92 12.76 -18.91
CA LEU A 22 -14.19 11.56 -18.53
C LEU A 22 -15.13 10.34 -18.45
N ALA A 23 -16.37 10.50 -18.01
CA ALA A 23 -17.38 9.44 -18.00
C ALA A 23 -17.73 8.97 -19.42
N ASP A 24 -17.95 9.90 -20.36
CA ASP A 24 -18.17 9.57 -21.78
C ASP A 24 -16.96 8.85 -22.39
N ALA A 25 -15.77 9.40 -22.19
CA ALA A 25 -14.54 8.82 -22.70
C ALA A 25 -14.25 7.45 -22.09
N TYR A 26 -14.52 7.25 -20.79
CA TYR A 26 -14.39 5.95 -20.14
C TYR A 26 -15.30 4.91 -20.79
N ARG A 27 -16.59 5.24 -21.00
CA ARG A 27 -17.55 4.35 -21.70
C ARG A 27 -17.12 4.03 -23.13
N ARG A 28 -16.52 4.99 -23.82
CA ARG A 28 -16.02 4.87 -25.20
C ARG A 28 -14.59 4.31 -25.29
N LYS A 29 -13.96 4.00 -24.16
CA LYS A 29 -12.55 3.54 -24.05
C LYS A 29 -11.55 4.48 -24.73
N LEU A 30 -11.80 5.79 -24.70
CA LEU A 30 -10.88 6.80 -25.22
C LEU A 30 -9.75 7.06 -24.23
N ARG A 31 -8.52 7.15 -24.75
CA ARG A 31 -7.33 7.44 -23.94
C ARG A 31 -7.01 8.94 -23.96
N PRO A 32 -6.93 9.59 -22.79
CA PRO A 32 -6.33 10.92 -22.72
C PRO A 32 -4.82 10.87 -23.00
N LEU A 33 -4.30 11.93 -23.61
CA LEU A 33 -2.86 12.17 -23.77
C LEU A 33 -2.45 13.36 -22.89
N CYS A 34 -1.36 13.25 -22.14
CA CYS A 34 -0.86 14.33 -21.31
C CYS A 34 -0.09 15.35 -22.14
N LEU A 35 -0.45 16.63 -22.05
CA LEU A 35 0.20 17.70 -22.81
C LEU A 35 1.41 18.30 -22.09
N CYS A 36 2.07 17.53 -21.22
CA CYS A 36 3.21 18.03 -20.45
C CYS A 36 4.54 17.97 -21.20
N HIS A 37 4.70 17.02 -22.12
CA HIS A 37 5.96 16.75 -22.83
C HIS A 37 5.66 16.09 -24.18
N GLU A 38 6.49 16.32 -25.21
CA GLU A 38 6.36 15.65 -26.51
C GLU A 38 7.37 14.49 -26.65
N PRO A 39 6.94 13.29 -27.08
CA PRO A 39 5.58 12.92 -27.49
C PRO A 39 4.63 12.85 -26.29
N TRP A 40 3.37 13.26 -26.49
CA TRP A 40 2.36 13.33 -25.43
C TRP A 40 2.11 11.96 -24.79
N PRO A 41 2.44 11.76 -23.49
CA PRO A 41 2.28 10.46 -22.85
C PRO A 41 0.83 10.01 -22.80
N THR A 42 0.57 8.77 -23.20
CA THR A 42 -0.75 8.14 -23.05
C THR A 42 -1.12 8.02 -21.58
N MET A 43 -2.40 8.20 -21.28
CA MET A 43 -2.98 8.08 -19.95
C MET A 43 -4.25 7.22 -20.02
N TYR A 44 -4.76 6.77 -18.87
CA TYR A 44 -6.02 6.05 -18.76
C TYR A 44 -6.99 6.76 -17.83
N ILE A 45 -8.28 6.44 -17.99
CA ILE A 45 -9.34 6.92 -17.11
C ILE A 45 -9.69 5.79 -16.15
N ALA A 46 -9.55 6.04 -14.86
CA ALA A 46 -9.99 5.12 -13.80
C ALA A 46 -11.30 5.63 -13.20
N GLN A 47 -12.20 4.71 -12.88
CA GLN A 47 -13.35 5.01 -12.04
C GLN A 47 -12.99 4.73 -10.58
N VAL A 48 -13.13 5.76 -9.74
CA VAL A 48 -12.86 5.73 -8.30
C VAL A 48 -14.12 6.18 -7.56
N GLY A 49 -14.84 5.22 -7.00
CA GLY A 49 -16.22 5.47 -6.52
C GLY A 49 -17.11 6.02 -7.64
N ASP A 50 -17.67 7.19 -7.42
CA ASP A 50 -18.54 7.89 -8.39
C ASP A 50 -17.79 8.91 -9.26
N GLN A 51 -16.46 8.97 -9.17
CA GLN A 51 -15.63 9.91 -9.91
C GLN A 51 -14.76 9.22 -10.96
N TYR A 52 -14.53 9.92 -12.06
CA TYR A 52 -13.56 9.54 -13.07
C TYR A 52 -12.30 10.39 -12.93
N ILE A 53 -11.15 9.73 -12.91
CA ILE A 53 -9.84 10.38 -12.76
C ILE A 53 -8.89 9.93 -13.86
N VAL A 54 -8.08 10.87 -14.34
CA VAL A 54 -7.02 10.56 -15.31
C VAL A 54 -5.76 10.11 -14.56
N LYS A 55 -5.33 8.88 -14.84
CA LYS A 55 -4.11 8.28 -14.29
C LYS A 55 -3.09 8.03 -15.40
N ARG A 56 -1.81 8.16 -15.05
CA ARG A 56 -0.70 7.87 -15.97
C ARG A 56 -0.73 6.39 -16.36
N MET A 57 -0.26 6.06 -17.55
CA MET A 57 -0.07 4.64 -17.88
C MET A 57 0.96 4.02 -16.92
N PRO A 58 0.82 2.73 -16.58
CA PRO A 58 1.82 2.02 -15.79
C PRO A 58 3.20 2.15 -16.45
N LEU A 59 4.25 2.35 -15.65
CA LEU A 59 5.64 2.53 -16.11
C LEU A 59 5.88 3.72 -17.07
N SER A 60 4.90 4.62 -17.24
CA SER A 60 5.04 5.80 -18.12
C SER A 60 5.46 7.07 -17.39
N GLY A 61 5.70 7.00 -16.08
CA GLY A 61 6.02 8.15 -15.24
C GLY A 61 7.22 8.95 -15.74
N GLY A 62 8.29 8.27 -16.19
CA GLY A 62 9.47 8.92 -16.75
C GLY A 62 9.26 9.61 -18.10
N GLY A 63 8.15 9.35 -18.79
CA GLY A 63 7.79 10.00 -20.05
C GLY A 63 7.12 11.37 -19.88
N HIS A 64 6.77 11.76 -18.66
CA HIS A 64 6.18 13.07 -18.37
C HIS A 64 7.26 14.12 -18.08
N ASP A 65 6.92 15.40 -18.27
CA ASP A 65 7.77 16.50 -17.83
C ASP A 65 7.94 16.45 -16.30
N PRO A 66 9.14 16.69 -15.75
CA PRO A 66 9.40 16.72 -14.31
C PRO A 66 8.46 17.58 -13.45
N SER A 67 7.86 18.62 -14.02
CA SER A 67 6.90 19.49 -13.33
C SER A 67 5.45 18.95 -13.38
N CYS A 68 5.21 17.90 -14.17
CA CYS A 68 3.91 17.25 -14.27
C CYS A 68 3.63 16.42 -13.02
N SER A 69 2.39 16.47 -12.51
CA SER A 69 2.00 15.65 -11.37
C SER A 69 1.98 14.14 -11.67
N SER A 70 1.97 13.74 -12.94
CA SER A 70 2.10 12.34 -13.38
C SER A 70 3.55 11.85 -13.44
N TYR A 71 4.54 12.73 -13.34
CA TYR A 71 5.94 12.34 -13.42
C TYR A 71 6.33 11.39 -12.29
N GLU A 72 7.02 10.31 -12.66
CA GLU A 72 7.74 9.44 -11.75
C GLU A 72 9.20 9.42 -12.14
N PRO A 73 10.12 9.52 -11.19
CA PRO A 73 11.50 9.12 -11.44
C PRO A 73 11.60 7.68 -11.93
N PRO A 74 12.62 7.35 -12.75
CA PRO A 74 12.79 6.00 -13.29
C PRO A 74 12.81 4.93 -12.21
N ASP A 75 12.24 3.78 -12.52
CA ASP A 75 12.09 2.67 -11.57
C ASP A 75 13.43 2.18 -11.02
N GLU A 76 14.54 2.38 -11.75
CA GLU A 76 15.89 2.00 -11.30
C GLU A 76 16.35 2.75 -10.05
N LEU A 77 15.72 3.89 -9.75
CA LEU A 77 15.99 4.66 -8.53
C LEU A 77 15.21 4.13 -7.31
N SER A 78 14.32 3.17 -7.52
CA SER A 78 13.50 2.53 -6.49
C SER A 78 13.64 1.00 -6.53
N GLY A 79 13.09 0.31 -5.54
CA GLY A 79 12.99 -1.14 -5.58
C GLY A 79 11.88 -1.69 -6.47
N LEU A 80 11.07 -0.84 -7.11
CA LEU A 80 9.93 -1.28 -7.92
C LEU A 80 10.38 -1.94 -9.22
N GLY A 81 11.42 -1.41 -9.87
CA GLY A 81 11.79 -1.80 -11.23
C GLY A 81 12.09 -3.28 -11.42
N VAL A 82 12.66 -3.93 -10.39
CA VAL A 82 12.96 -5.38 -10.46
C VAL A 82 11.72 -6.27 -10.39
N LEU A 83 10.59 -5.74 -9.92
CA LEU A 83 9.32 -6.45 -9.75
C LEU A 83 8.36 -6.24 -10.91
N MET A 84 8.56 -5.18 -11.71
CA MET A 84 7.72 -4.86 -12.85
C MET A 84 7.95 -5.84 -14.00
N GLY A 85 6.87 -6.36 -14.58
CA GLY A 85 6.89 -7.41 -15.61
C GLY A 85 7.09 -8.83 -15.07
N SER A 86 7.54 -8.98 -13.83
CA SER A 86 7.78 -10.26 -13.17
C SER A 86 6.70 -10.57 -12.12
N ALA A 87 6.83 -10.00 -10.92
CA ALA A 87 5.90 -10.13 -9.80
C ALA A 87 4.64 -9.27 -9.98
N ILE A 88 4.77 -8.14 -10.67
CA ILE A 88 3.70 -7.18 -10.96
C ILE A 88 3.53 -7.12 -12.46
N GLN A 89 2.38 -7.57 -12.96
CA GLN A 89 2.03 -7.51 -14.37
C GLN A 89 0.88 -6.54 -14.52
N VAL A 90 1.12 -5.42 -15.19
CA VAL A 90 0.06 -4.43 -15.38
C VAL A 90 -0.55 -4.59 -16.75
N ASP A 91 -1.87 -4.72 -16.78
CA ASP A 91 -2.62 -4.80 -18.02
C ASP A 91 -2.60 -3.44 -18.74
N PRO A 92 -2.03 -3.33 -19.94
CA PRO A 92 -2.00 -2.08 -20.69
C PRO A 92 -3.39 -1.57 -21.05
N GLU A 93 -4.42 -2.43 -21.12
CA GLU A 93 -5.78 -2.00 -21.42
C GLU A 93 -6.50 -1.42 -20.20
N SER A 94 -6.66 -2.19 -19.13
CA SER A 94 -7.40 -1.73 -17.95
C SER A 94 -6.56 -0.84 -17.01
N GLY A 95 -5.23 -0.94 -17.06
CA GLY A 95 -4.35 -0.34 -16.05
C GLY A 95 -4.31 -1.12 -14.72
N MET A 96 -5.01 -2.26 -14.62
CA MET A 96 -5.00 -3.09 -13.41
C MET A 96 -3.70 -3.87 -13.25
N ALA A 97 -3.21 -3.97 -12.02
CA ALA A 97 -2.01 -4.73 -11.69
C ALA A 97 -2.34 -6.15 -11.19
N ALA A 98 -1.94 -7.17 -11.93
CA ALA A 98 -1.95 -8.56 -11.49
C ALA A 98 -0.69 -8.88 -10.68
N LEU A 99 -0.88 -9.30 -9.42
CA LEU A 99 0.20 -9.52 -8.47
C LEU A 99 0.45 -11.02 -8.23
N LYS A 100 1.72 -11.42 -8.27
CA LYS A 100 2.18 -12.74 -7.82
C LYS A 100 2.77 -12.60 -6.43
N LEU A 101 2.19 -13.29 -5.45
CA LEU A 101 2.61 -13.21 -4.04
C LEU A 101 3.45 -14.43 -3.65
N ASP A 102 4.45 -14.24 -2.79
CA ASP A 102 5.27 -15.33 -2.22
C ASP A 102 4.63 -16.03 -1.02
N PHE A 103 3.62 -15.40 -0.41
CA PHE A 103 2.88 -15.92 0.73
C PHE A 103 1.54 -16.57 0.34
N ARG A 104 0.98 -17.33 1.29
CA ARG A 104 -0.24 -18.13 1.06
C ARG A 104 -1.50 -17.30 1.38
N LEU A 105 -2.52 -17.45 0.54
CA LEU A 105 -3.88 -16.90 0.76
C LEU A 105 -4.92 -17.96 1.15
N SER A 106 -4.46 -19.18 1.43
CA SER A 106 -5.30 -20.29 1.84
C SER A 106 -4.53 -21.28 2.70
N LYS A 107 -5.21 -21.91 3.66
CA LYS A 107 -4.65 -22.94 4.54
C LYS A 107 -5.54 -24.18 4.52
N VAL A 108 -4.96 -25.35 4.24
CA VAL A 108 -5.66 -26.64 4.25
C VAL A 108 -5.52 -27.28 5.63
N GLY A 109 -6.65 -27.62 6.28
CA GLY A 109 -6.70 -28.51 7.43
C GLY A 109 -6.91 -27.86 8.80
N ALA A 110 -7.74 -28.53 9.62
CA ALA A 110 -8.05 -28.20 11.01
C ALA A 110 -7.23 -29.08 11.96
N ARG A 111 -6.22 -28.48 12.62
CA ARG A 111 -5.72 -28.84 13.96
C ARG A 111 -4.62 -27.87 14.34
N SER A 112 -4.64 -27.45 15.59
CA SER A 112 -3.48 -26.92 16.29
C SER A 112 -2.33 -27.91 16.17
N ALA A 113 -1.40 -27.61 15.28
CA ALA A 113 0.01 -27.92 15.43
C ALA A 113 0.70 -26.75 14.75
N SER A 114 1.64 -26.11 15.44
CA SER A 114 2.61 -25.22 14.82
C SER A 114 3.15 -25.95 13.60
N ALA A 115 2.81 -25.48 12.40
CA ALA A 115 3.49 -25.93 11.22
C ALA A 115 4.94 -25.52 11.42
N ALA A 116 5.77 -26.49 11.77
CA ALA A 116 7.21 -26.38 11.68
C ALA A 116 7.51 -25.79 10.30
N GLY A 117 8.21 -24.67 10.33
CA GLY A 117 8.75 -23.91 9.20
C GLY A 117 8.17 -24.25 7.83
N ALA A 118 7.16 -23.48 7.41
CA ALA A 118 7.34 -22.90 6.10
C ALA A 118 8.56 -21.98 6.26
N LEU A 119 9.73 -22.48 5.84
CA LEU A 119 10.86 -21.64 5.48
C LEU A 119 10.26 -20.46 4.70
N GLY A 120 10.11 -19.31 5.36
CA GLY A 120 9.77 -18.07 4.69
C GLY A 120 10.83 -17.95 3.62
N SER A 121 10.41 -17.93 2.36
CA SER A 121 11.28 -18.18 1.21
C SER A 121 12.62 -17.48 1.42
N ASP A 122 13.59 -18.32 1.73
CA ASP A 122 14.99 -17.95 1.78
C ASP A 122 15.31 -17.44 0.39
N SER A 123 15.54 -16.14 0.34
CA SER A 123 16.50 -15.63 -0.61
C SER A 123 17.08 -14.34 -0.03
N VAL A 124 18.27 -14.48 0.53
CA VAL A 124 19.30 -13.43 0.60
C VAL A 124 19.67 -12.92 -0.83
N VAL A 125 18.98 -13.39 -1.87
CA VAL A 125 18.91 -12.84 -3.22
C VAL A 125 17.42 -12.66 -3.59
N GLY A 126 16.80 -11.53 -3.23
CA GLY A 126 15.35 -11.32 -3.36
C GLY A 126 14.75 -11.92 -4.64
N ASP A 127 13.90 -12.94 -4.50
CA ASP A 127 13.17 -13.52 -5.62
C ASP A 127 12.30 -12.42 -6.25
N THR A 128 12.78 -11.87 -7.37
CA THR A 128 12.11 -10.79 -8.09
C THR A 128 10.83 -11.28 -8.78
N LYS A 129 10.54 -12.58 -8.77
CA LYS A 129 9.38 -13.18 -9.44
C LYS A 129 8.09 -13.10 -8.63
N LYS A 130 8.18 -12.82 -7.33
CA LYS A 130 7.02 -12.74 -6.43
C LYS A 130 7.18 -11.60 -5.42
N LEU A 131 6.07 -11.01 -5.03
CA LEU A 131 5.99 -9.90 -4.09
C LEU A 131 5.88 -10.45 -2.67
N SER A 132 6.75 -9.95 -1.78
CA SER A 132 6.68 -10.30 -0.36
C SER A 132 5.51 -9.62 0.34
N LEU A 133 5.16 -10.07 1.54
CA LEU A 133 4.12 -9.40 2.34
C LEU A 133 4.46 -7.92 2.59
N ARG A 134 5.72 -7.59 2.94
CA ARG A 134 6.18 -6.19 3.05
C ARG A 134 6.21 -5.49 1.69
N GLY A 135 6.63 -6.18 0.64
CA GLY A 135 6.59 -5.67 -0.73
C GLY A 135 5.18 -5.26 -1.17
N LEU A 136 4.15 -6.02 -0.78
CA LEU A 136 2.76 -5.67 -1.01
C LEU A 136 2.34 -4.42 -0.24
N LEU A 137 2.78 -4.28 1.02
CA LEU A 137 2.53 -3.05 1.78
C LEU A 137 3.18 -1.83 1.11
N HIS A 138 4.43 -1.97 0.66
CA HIS A 138 5.12 -0.92 -0.10
C HIS A 138 4.37 -0.57 -1.39
N TYR A 139 3.92 -1.56 -2.15
CA TYR A 139 3.18 -1.35 -3.39
C TYR A 139 1.81 -0.69 -3.17
N LEU A 140 1.07 -1.13 -2.15
CA LEU A 140 -0.17 -0.46 -1.73
C LEU A 140 0.09 1.00 -1.33
N TRP A 141 1.17 1.28 -0.58
CA TRP A 141 1.51 2.65 -0.18
C TRP A 141 1.88 3.54 -1.37
N HIS A 142 2.61 2.98 -2.33
CA HIS A 142 3.01 3.65 -3.56
C HIS A 142 1.80 3.98 -4.44
N GLU A 143 0.96 3.00 -4.76
CA GLU A 143 -0.23 3.17 -5.61
C GLU A 143 -1.32 4.01 -4.92
N ALA A 144 -1.31 4.08 -3.60
CA ALA A 144 -2.13 4.97 -2.79
C ALA A 144 -1.59 6.43 -2.76
N GLU A 145 -0.48 6.72 -3.44
CA GLU A 145 0.25 8.01 -3.42
C GLU A 145 0.67 8.47 -2.01
N LEU A 146 0.85 7.53 -1.08
CA LEU A 146 1.19 7.83 0.31
C LEU A 146 2.71 8.03 0.51
N THR A 147 3.53 7.67 -0.48
CA THR A 147 4.96 8.00 -0.55
C THR A 147 5.22 9.45 -0.94
N VAL A 148 4.19 10.14 -1.46
CA VAL A 148 4.28 11.52 -1.92
C VAL A 148 3.93 12.47 -0.78
N TRP A 149 4.60 13.62 -0.71
CA TRP A 149 4.26 14.68 0.24
C TRP A 149 4.53 16.08 -0.30
N THR A 150 3.79 17.05 0.26
CA THR A 150 4.04 18.49 0.20
C THR A 150 3.48 19.11 1.48
N SER A 151 4.10 20.15 2.02
CA SER A 151 3.58 20.88 3.20
C SER A 151 2.15 21.41 3.04
N ARG A 152 1.65 21.56 1.80
CA ARG A 152 0.25 21.94 1.52
C ARG A 152 -0.79 20.89 2.00
N TRP A 153 -0.34 19.69 2.32
CA TRP A 153 -1.15 18.59 2.86
C TRP A 153 -1.09 18.46 4.38
N ALA A 154 -0.35 19.33 5.07
CA ALA A 154 -0.32 19.36 6.53
C ALA A 154 -1.74 19.41 7.11
N GLY A 155 -2.01 18.55 8.10
CA GLY A 155 -3.32 18.41 8.75
C GLY A 155 -4.42 17.73 7.91
N LYS A 156 -4.18 17.42 6.63
CA LYS A 156 -5.19 16.78 5.75
C LYS A 156 -5.09 15.26 5.72
N ARG A 157 -3.90 14.71 5.95
CA ARG A 157 -3.67 13.27 5.93
C ARG A 157 -3.84 12.68 7.33
N HIS A 158 -4.87 11.85 7.47
CA HIS A 158 -5.23 11.15 8.69
C HIS A 158 -5.81 9.77 8.33
N TRP A 159 -6.05 8.90 9.31
CA TRP A 159 -6.38 7.49 9.05
C TRP A 159 -7.56 7.27 8.09
N TRP A 160 -8.59 8.14 8.11
CA TRP A 160 -9.69 8.08 7.13
C TRP A 160 -9.18 8.16 5.68
N ASN A 161 -8.32 9.13 5.39
CA ASN A 161 -7.69 9.28 4.07
C ASN A 161 -6.81 8.09 3.74
N ILE A 162 -5.95 7.66 4.69
CA ILE A 162 -5.06 6.50 4.49
C ILE A 162 -5.87 5.27 4.08
N ARG A 163 -6.90 4.95 4.86
CA ARG A 163 -7.81 3.85 4.55
C ARG A 163 -8.42 3.98 3.16
N TRP A 164 -8.97 5.15 2.84
CA TRP A 164 -9.62 5.37 1.56
C TRP A 164 -8.66 5.13 0.40
N HIS A 165 -7.46 5.72 0.44
CA HIS A 165 -6.44 5.53 -0.60
C HIS A 165 -5.97 4.08 -0.71
N LEU A 166 -5.79 3.37 0.41
CA LEU A 166 -5.39 1.96 0.40
C LEU A 166 -6.46 1.04 -0.20
N VAL A 167 -7.72 1.24 0.18
CA VAL A 167 -8.85 0.46 -0.37
C VAL A 167 -8.99 0.74 -1.87
N GLU A 168 -8.81 1.99 -2.29
CA GLU A 168 -8.92 2.37 -3.70
C GLU A 168 -7.76 1.83 -4.53
N ALA A 169 -6.52 1.88 -4.01
CA ALA A 169 -5.37 1.25 -4.64
C ALA A 169 -5.61 -0.26 -4.82
N ALA A 170 -6.15 -0.93 -3.79
CA ALA A 170 -6.44 -2.35 -3.85
C ALA A 170 -7.55 -2.74 -4.84
N ARG A 171 -8.45 -1.83 -5.22
CA ARG A 171 -9.45 -2.07 -6.29
C ARG A 171 -8.82 -2.17 -7.67
N GLN A 172 -7.66 -1.55 -7.86
CA GLN A 172 -6.91 -1.57 -9.12
C GLN A 172 -5.90 -2.74 -9.18
N MET A 173 -6.01 -3.71 -8.28
CA MET A 173 -5.09 -4.83 -8.17
C MET A 173 -5.85 -6.16 -8.16
N THR A 174 -5.28 -7.18 -8.81
CA THR A 174 -5.79 -8.55 -8.77
C THR A 174 -4.75 -9.51 -8.23
N VAL A 175 -5.21 -10.55 -7.54
CA VAL A 175 -4.40 -11.65 -7.04
C VAL A 175 -5.11 -12.96 -7.36
N ARG A 176 -4.43 -13.86 -8.09
CA ARG A 176 -4.99 -15.16 -8.51
C ARG A 176 -6.37 -15.04 -9.17
N GLY A 177 -6.58 -13.99 -9.97
CA GLY A 177 -7.83 -13.75 -10.71
C GLY A 177 -8.97 -13.10 -9.92
N GLY A 178 -8.80 -12.83 -8.61
CA GLY A 178 -9.75 -12.05 -7.80
C GLY A 178 -9.23 -10.66 -7.47
N ALA A 179 -10.10 -9.72 -7.12
CA ALA A 179 -9.69 -8.37 -6.72
C ALA A 179 -9.02 -8.40 -5.34
N LEU A 180 -7.90 -7.68 -5.18
CA LEU A 180 -7.21 -7.60 -3.89
C LEU A 180 -8.12 -6.98 -2.82
N SER A 181 -8.96 -6.01 -3.20
CA SER A 181 -9.93 -5.36 -2.32
C SER A 181 -10.95 -6.32 -1.67
N GLU A 182 -11.19 -7.51 -2.22
CA GLU A 182 -12.09 -8.51 -1.63
C GLU A 182 -11.47 -9.27 -0.45
N ILE A 183 -10.14 -9.32 -0.39
CA ILE A 183 -9.39 -10.02 0.65
C ILE A 183 -8.61 -9.05 1.56
N LEU A 184 -8.50 -7.77 1.18
CA LEU A 184 -7.87 -6.73 1.98
C LEU A 184 -8.87 -6.12 2.96
N PHE A 185 -8.51 -6.11 4.24
CA PHE A 185 -9.24 -5.47 5.31
C PHE A 185 -8.42 -4.31 5.90
N VAL A 186 -8.97 -3.10 5.80
CA VAL A 186 -8.41 -1.88 6.41
C VAL A 186 -9.44 -1.29 7.39
N PRO A 187 -9.14 -1.21 8.70
CA PRO A 187 -10.07 -0.75 9.72
C PRO A 187 -10.69 0.61 9.40
N GLU A 188 -12.02 0.72 9.45
CA GLU A 188 -12.68 2.03 9.35
C GLU A 188 -12.40 2.88 10.59
N PRO A 189 -12.32 4.22 10.47
CA PRO A 189 -12.11 5.09 11.62
C PRO A 189 -13.17 4.91 12.70
N PHE A 190 -12.71 4.62 13.90
CA PHE A 190 -13.58 4.40 15.05
C PHE A 190 -14.14 5.68 15.63
N ARG A 191 -15.46 5.71 15.84
CA ARG A 191 -16.18 6.70 16.65
C ARG A 191 -17.03 5.96 17.67
N SER A 192 -16.99 6.39 18.93
CA SER A 192 -17.71 5.72 20.03
C SER A 192 -19.22 5.66 19.79
N ALA A 193 -19.81 6.73 19.25
CA ALA A 193 -21.23 6.80 18.89
C ALA A 193 -21.64 5.73 17.85
N ASP A 194 -20.72 5.37 16.94
CA ASP A 194 -20.98 4.43 15.85
C ASP A 194 -20.51 3.00 16.15
N LYS A 195 -20.10 2.71 17.40
CA LYS A 195 -19.42 1.47 17.77
C LYS A 195 -20.14 0.23 17.25
N ALA A 196 -21.42 0.06 17.57
CA ALA A 196 -22.18 -1.13 17.17
C ALA A 196 -22.26 -1.30 15.63
N ALA A 197 -22.44 -0.20 14.90
CA ALA A 197 -22.51 -0.21 13.45
C ALA A 197 -21.15 -0.56 12.81
N ILE A 198 -20.06 -0.05 13.38
CA ILE A 198 -18.69 -0.38 12.96
C ILE A 198 -18.39 -1.86 13.22
N GLU A 199 -18.77 -2.37 14.39
CA GLU A 199 -18.58 -3.79 14.73
C GLU A 199 -19.38 -4.71 13.81
N GLN A 200 -20.62 -4.33 13.44
CA GLN A 200 -21.43 -5.05 12.47
C GLN A 200 -20.78 -5.08 11.08
N ARG A 201 -20.36 -3.93 10.55
CA ARG A 201 -19.68 -3.85 9.25
C ARG A 201 -18.37 -4.62 9.23
N ARG A 202 -17.60 -4.58 10.32
CA ARG A 202 -16.41 -5.41 10.50
C ARG A 202 -16.77 -6.89 10.44
N GLY A 203 -17.81 -7.32 11.15
CA GLY A 203 -18.29 -8.71 11.11
C GLY A 203 -18.63 -9.19 9.69
N GLN A 204 -19.32 -8.34 8.92
CA GLN A 204 -19.65 -8.62 7.52
C GLN A 204 -18.39 -8.70 6.63
N ALA A 205 -17.48 -7.74 6.78
CA ALA A 205 -16.23 -7.70 6.01
C ALA A 205 -15.32 -8.90 6.30
N LEU A 206 -15.34 -9.42 7.54
CA LEU A 206 -14.51 -10.55 7.96
C LEU A 206 -15.18 -11.92 7.77
N ALA A 207 -16.45 -11.97 7.33
CA ALA A 207 -17.15 -13.23 7.07
C ALA A 207 -16.38 -14.19 6.12
N PRO A 208 -15.70 -13.71 5.05
CA PRO A 208 -14.91 -14.57 4.17
C PRO A 208 -13.71 -15.26 4.84
N ALA A 209 -13.23 -14.76 5.99
CA ALA A 209 -12.13 -15.35 6.75
C ALA A 209 -12.57 -16.51 7.67
N LEU A 210 -13.88 -16.73 7.84
CA LEU A 210 -14.39 -17.90 8.56
C LEU A 210 -14.03 -19.19 7.81
N PRO A 211 -13.69 -20.28 8.53
CA PRO A 211 -13.36 -21.53 7.88
C PRO A 211 -14.63 -22.13 7.24
N PRO A 212 -14.55 -22.67 6.01
CA PRO A 212 -15.65 -23.42 5.45
C PRO A 212 -15.86 -24.73 6.21
N LYS A 213 -17.04 -25.34 6.07
CA LYS A 213 -17.33 -26.67 6.66
C LYS A 213 -16.35 -27.75 6.18
N SER A 214 -15.86 -27.62 4.95
CA SER A 214 -14.89 -28.52 4.33
C SER A 214 -14.02 -27.75 3.33
N GLY A 215 -12.77 -28.18 3.17
CA GLY A 215 -11.82 -27.60 2.21
C GLY A 215 -10.86 -26.56 2.80
N PRO A 216 -10.04 -25.92 1.96
CA PRO A 216 -9.09 -24.90 2.40
C PRO A 216 -9.80 -23.67 2.95
N ARG A 217 -9.35 -23.20 4.13
CA ARG A 217 -9.73 -21.91 4.69
C ARG A 217 -9.05 -20.80 3.90
N LYS A 218 -9.84 -19.82 3.47
CA LYS A 218 -9.32 -18.59 2.85
C LYS A 218 -8.68 -17.70 3.92
N LEU A 219 -7.55 -17.09 3.59
CA LEU A 219 -6.92 -16.07 4.42
C LEU A 219 -7.24 -14.69 3.84
N MET A 220 -7.45 -13.73 4.73
CA MET A 220 -7.55 -12.31 4.40
C MET A 220 -6.23 -11.61 4.75
N ILE A 221 -6.06 -10.40 4.22
CA ILE A 221 -4.92 -9.51 4.47
C ILE A 221 -5.42 -8.34 5.30
N LEU A 222 -4.83 -8.08 6.45
CA LEU A 222 -5.02 -6.88 7.25
C LEU A 222 -3.97 -5.85 6.82
N VAL A 223 -4.35 -4.58 6.69
CA VAL A 223 -3.43 -3.44 6.82
C VAL A 223 -3.98 -2.51 7.91
N GLY A 224 -3.19 -2.22 8.92
CA GLY A 224 -3.65 -1.45 10.08
C GLY A 224 -2.52 -0.81 10.88
N GLU A 225 -2.80 0.32 11.50
CA GLU A 225 -1.87 0.96 12.44
C GLU A 225 -1.84 0.18 13.77
N VAL A 226 -0.65 -0.22 14.17
CA VAL A 226 -0.42 -0.93 15.44
C VAL A 226 -0.65 0.05 16.59
N LYS A 227 -1.45 -0.41 17.58
CA LYS A 227 -1.53 0.24 18.88
C LYS A 227 -0.48 -0.33 19.82
N GLU A 228 -0.44 -1.66 19.95
CA GLU A 228 0.48 -2.37 20.82
C GLU A 228 0.54 -3.88 20.48
N PHE A 229 1.67 -4.51 20.80
CA PHE A 229 1.78 -5.95 20.95
C PHE A 229 1.73 -6.26 22.45
N SER A 230 0.85 -7.16 22.87
CA SER A 230 0.65 -7.48 24.29
C SER A 230 0.65 -8.99 24.54
N PRO A 231 1.15 -9.47 25.70
CA PRO A 231 1.09 -10.90 26.03
C PRO A 231 -0.35 -11.43 26.09
N ALA A 232 -0.54 -12.65 25.61
CA ALA A 232 -1.77 -13.42 25.81
C ALA A 232 -1.52 -14.58 26.79
N ARG A 233 -2.58 -15.31 27.16
CA ARG A 233 -2.43 -16.59 27.88
C ARG A 233 -1.57 -17.60 27.10
N SER A 234 -1.58 -17.49 25.78
CA SER A 234 -0.79 -18.29 24.85
C SER A 234 -0.36 -17.40 23.68
N GLY A 235 0.95 -17.14 23.54
CA GLY A 235 1.49 -16.24 22.54
C GLY A 235 1.17 -14.77 22.84
N HIS A 236 0.85 -14.01 21.80
CA HIS A 236 0.70 -12.55 21.87
C HIS A 236 -0.57 -12.08 21.15
N LYS A 237 -0.99 -10.85 21.45
CA LYS A 237 -2.06 -10.13 20.76
C LYS A 237 -1.48 -8.92 20.05
N LEU A 238 -1.81 -8.77 18.78
CA LEU A 238 -1.73 -7.49 18.08
C LEU A 238 -3.03 -6.73 18.30
N ILE A 239 -2.91 -5.53 18.86
CA ILE A 239 -4.00 -4.57 19.00
C ILE A 239 -3.79 -3.50 17.94
N VAL A 240 -4.80 -3.27 17.13
CA VAL A 240 -4.77 -2.34 16.00
C VAL A 240 -5.65 -1.15 16.34
N LYS A 241 -5.20 0.07 16.02
CA LYS A 241 -6.01 1.28 16.21
C LYS A 241 -7.32 1.18 15.41
N HIS A 242 -8.34 1.91 15.87
CA HIS A 242 -9.70 1.91 15.32
C HIS A 242 -10.47 0.57 15.42
N MET A 243 -9.98 -0.41 16.18
CA MET A 243 -10.69 -1.66 16.45
C MET A 243 -10.74 -2.00 17.95
N PRO A 244 -11.31 -1.13 18.79
CA PRO A 244 -11.40 -1.41 20.22
C PRO A 244 -12.16 -2.72 20.47
N GLY A 245 -11.60 -3.59 21.31
CA GLY A 245 -12.19 -4.88 21.66
C GLY A 245 -11.98 -6.00 20.64
N PHE A 246 -11.33 -5.75 19.50
CA PHE A 246 -11.00 -6.78 18.52
C PHE A 246 -9.47 -6.93 18.43
N VAL A 247 -8.97 -8.15 18.62
CA VAL A 247 -7.54 -8.45 18.68
C VAL A 247 -7.18 -9.54 17.70
N PHE A 248 -5.95 -9.50 17.19
CA PHE A 248 -5.37 -10.55 16.37
C PHE A 248 -4.39 -11.34 17.21
N LEU A 249 -4.49 -12.68 17.18
CA LEU A 249 -3.63 -13.58 17.92
C LEU A 249 -2.40 -13.96 17.09
N LEU A 250 -1.24 -13.94 17.74
CA LEU A 250 0.03 -14.38 17.20
C LEU A 250 0.56 -15.50 18.09
N ASP A 251 1.09 -16.56 17.49
CA ASP A 251 1.85 -17.53 18.25
C ASP A 251 3.20 -16.96 18.70
N GLU A 252 3.79 -17.56 19.73
CA GLU A 252 5.05 -17.12 20.32
C GLU A 252 6.21 -17.12 19.31
N SER A 253 6.24 -18.09 18.41
CA SER A 253 7.30 -18.22 17.42
C SER A 253 7.22 -17.11 16.37
N LEU A 254 6.01 -16.75 15.95
CA LEU A 254 5.73 -15.69 14.99
C LEU A 254 6.06 -14.34 15.61
N HIS A 255 5.66 -14.10 16.86
CA HIS A 255 6.02 -12.89 17.57
C HIS A 255 7.54 -12.74 17.70
N ARG A 256 8.27 -13.80 18.08
CA ARG A 256 9.74 -13.77 18.14
C ARG A 256 10.37 -13.45 16.79
N ARG A 257 9.92 -14.11 15.71
CA ARG A 257 10.41 -13.83 14.35
C ARG A 257 10.12 -12.39 13.93
N LEU A 258 8.95 -11.84 14.27
CA LEU A 258 8.62 -10.44 14.02
C LEU A 258 9.61 -9.51 14.72
N GLN A 259 9.85 -9.72 16.02
CA GLN A 259 10.77 -8.88 16.82
C GLN A 259 12.20 -8.92 16.26
N THR A 260 12.70 -10.10 15.89
CA THR A 260 14.05 -10.23 15.31
C THR A 260 14.15 -9.65 13.90
N ARG A 261 13.15 -9.90 13.04
CA ARG A 261 13.20 -9.49 11.62
C ARG A 261 13.02 -7.98 11.44
N PHE A 262 12.23 -7.36 12.32
CA PHE A 262 11.86 -5.95 12.24
C PHE A 262 12.35 -5.16 13.46
N GLU A 263 13.48 -5.57 14.03
CA GLU A 263 14.09 -4.93 15.21
C GLU A 263 14.28 -3.43 14.99
N THR A 264 14.80 -3.05 13.81
CA THR A 264 15.00 -1.65 13.43
C THR A 264 13.68 -0.87 13.44
N GLU A 265 12.62 -1.40 12.82
CA GLU A 265 11.31 -0.76 12.81
C GLU A 265 10.71 -0.63 14.22
N MET A 266 10.86 -1.65 15.07
CA MET A 266 10.40 -1.60 16.46
C MET A 266 11.17 -0.55 17.26
N ALA A 267 12.50 -0.46 17.07
CA ALA A 267 13.33 0.54 17.73
C ALA A 267 13.00 1.96 17.28
N LEU A 268 12.80 2.18 15.97
CA LEU A 268 12.42 3.48 15.42
C LEU A 268 11.04 3.93 15.92
N TRP A 269 10.07 3.03 15.96
CA TRP A 269 8.73 3.31 16.49
C TRP A 269 8.75 3.57 17.99
N GLY A 270 9.51 2.78 18.76
CA GLY A 270 9.65 2.97 20.21
C GLY A 270 10.38 4.26 20.60
N ALA A 271 11.18 4.84 19.71
CA ALA A 271 11.95 6.06 19.95
C ALA A 271 11.19 7.36 19.59
N ASP A 272 10.13 7.29 18.78
CA ASP A 272 9.39 8.47 18.30
C ASP A 272 7.86 8.26 18.41
N GLU A 273 7.24 8.88 19.41
CA GLU A 273 5.79 8.81 19.64
C GLU A 273 4.94 9.40 18.50
N ALA A 274 5.51 10.29 17.70
CA ALA A 274 4.81 10.87 16.55
C ALA A 274 4.79 9.93 15.34
N SER A 275 5.64 8.90 15.33
CA SER A 275 5.70 7.92 14.26
C SER A 275 4.69 6.79 14.46
N HIS A 276 4.24 6.24 13.33
CA HIS A 276 3.25 5.18 13.29
C HIS A 276 3.90 3.87 12.83
N LEU A 277 3.53 2.77 13.47
CA LEU A 277 3.87 1.43 13.00
C LEU A 277 2.69 0.86 12.22
N ILE A 278 2.88 0.57 10.95
CA ILE A 278 1.87 -0.02 10.07
C ILE A 278 2.15 -1.51 9.94
N ALA A 279 1.20 -2.34 10.31
CA ALA A 279 1.26 -3.78 10.11
C ALA A 279 0.50 -4.18 8.83
N ILE A 280 1.09 -5.11 8.09
CA ILE A 280 0.39 -5.94 7.11
C ILE A 280 0.44 -7.40 7.57
N ALA A 281 -0.69 -8.10 7.55
CA ALA A 281 -0.76 -9.45 8.07
C ALA A 281 -1.71 -10.34 7.28
N THR A 282 -1.34 -11.59 7.03
CA THR A 282 -2.32 -12.60 6.62
C THR A 282 -2.97 -13.20 7.85
N PHE A 283 -4.28 -13.37 7.82
CA PHE A 283 -5.02 -13.93 8.95
C PHE A 283 -6.26 -14.69 8.48
N GLY A 284 -6.83 -15.48 9.37
CA GLY A 284 -8.22 -15.91 9.23
C GLY A 284 -8.96 -15.87 10.56
N LEU A 285 -10.23 -16.25 10.57
CA LEU A 285 -11.03 -16.47 11.79
C LEU A 285 -11.15 -17.95 12.17
N THR A 286 -11.06 -18.30 13.45
CA THR A 286 -11.35 -19.66 13.93
C THR A 286 -12.86 -19.92 13.87
N PRO A 287 -13.35 -21.17 14.06
CA PRO A 287 -14.79 -21.41 14.22
C PRO A 287 -15.41 -20.61 15.37
N ALA A 288 -14.62 -20.25 16.38
CA ALA A 288 -15.02 -19.38 17.50
C ALA A 288 -14.92 -17.87 17.18
N GLY A 289 -14.62 -17.50 15.94
CA GLY A 289 -14.51 -16.10 15.50
C GLY A 289 -13.22 -15.39 15.92
N LEU A 290 -12.21 -16.10 16.44
CA LEU A 290 -10.94 -15.49 16.85
C LEU A 290 -10.06 -15.23 15.62
N ALA A 291 -9.54 -14.01 15.47
CA ALA A 291 -8.59 -13.68 14.41
C ALA A 291 -7.20 -14.18 14.74
N VAL A 292 -6.62 -15.01 13.87
CA VAL A 292 -5.29 -15.62 14.05
C VAL A 292 -4.43 -15.25 12.86
N ILE A 293 -3.28 -14.64 13.14
CA ILE A 293 -2.28 -14.25 12.14
C ILE A 293 -1.45 -15.46 11.74
N GLU A 294 -1.23 -15.62 10.44
CA GLU A 294 -0.35 -16.64 9.87
C GLU A 294 1.01 -16.04 9.49
N GLU A 295 1.03 -14.82 8.97
CA GLU A 295 2.24 -14.07 8.63
C GLU A 295 2.03 -12.59 8.87
N ILE A 296 3.08 -11.88 9.29
CA ILE A 296 3.06 -10.44 9.57
C ILE A 296 4.36 -9.77 9.10
N ALA A 297 4.23 -8.58 8.56
CA ALA A 297 5.31 -7.65 8.32
C ALA A 297 4.92 -6.24 8.78
N VAL A 298 5.90 -5.39 9.03
CA VAL A 298 5.67 -4.02 9.46
C VAL A 298 6.49 -3.01 8.65
N MET A 299 6.05 -1.75 8.71
CA MET A 299 6.73 -0.59 8.16
C MET A 299 6.49 0.60 9.10
N VAL A 300 7.53 1.38 9.39
CA VAL A 300 7.37 2.64 10.14
C VAL A 300 7.10 3.79 9.17
N VAL A 301 6.19 4.67 9.55
CA VAL A 301 5.90 5.90 8.82
C VAL A 301 5.93 7.09 9.77
N ALA A 302 6.41 8.23 9.29
CA ALA A 302 6.43 9.47 10.07
C ALA A 302 5.01 10.02 10.30
N GLU A 303 4.87 11.07 11.10
CA GLU A 303 3.59 11.74 11.41
C GLU A 303 2.77 12.11 10.15
N ASN A 304 3.46 12.45 9.05
CA ASN A 304 2.83 12.75 7.76
C ASN A 304 2.52 11.49 6.90
N TRP A 305 2.60 10.30 7.50
CA TRP A 305 2.36 8.99 6.91
C TRP A 305 3.33 8.58 5.80
N VAL A 306 4.48 9.26 5.69
CA VAL A 306 5.54 8.91 4.73
C VAL A 306 6.49 7.87 5.37
N PRO A 307 6.78 6.74 4.70
CA PRO A 307 7.69 5.72 5.23
C PRO A 307 9.13 6.19 5.41
N TYR A 308 9.83 5.59 6.38
CA TYR A 308 11.27 5.77 6.58
C TYR A 308 11.89 4.51 7.19
N GLU A 309 13.18 4.28 6.93
CA GLU A 309 13.87 3.03 7.33
C GLU A 309 15.02 3.26 8.32
N SER A 310 15.40 4.51 8.59
CA SER A 310 16.45 4.85 9.55
C SER A 310 16.20 6.20 10.21
N ALA A 311 16.89 6.48 11.33
CA ALA A 311 16.84 7.79 11.97
C ALA A 311 17.37 8.91 11.05
N TYR A 312 18.29 8.59 10.13
CA TYR A 312 18.79 9.56 9.15
C TYR A 312 17.74 9.83 8.06
N GLU A 313 17.06 8.79 7.56
CA GLU A 313 15.93 8.96 6.65
C GLU A 313 14.80 9.76 7.31
N LYS A 314 14.53 9.53 8.60
CA LYS A 314 13.51 10.29 9.35
C LYS A 314 13.81 11.78 9.35
N LYS A 315 15.05 12.19 9.62
CA LYS A 315 15.47 13.60 9.55
C LYS A 315 15.22 14.20 8.16
N LEU A 316 15.51 13.45 7.11
CA LEU A 316 15.25 13.88 5.74
C LEU A 316 13.75 14.01 5.46
N VAL A 317 12.95 12.99 5.81
CA VAL A 317 11.49 13.00 5.65
C VAL A 317 10.86 14.16 6.41
N ASP A 318 11.29 14.45 7.63
CA ASP A 318 10.82 15.58 8.43
C ASP A 318 11.20 16.94 7.82
N ALA A 319 12.39 17.04 7.22
CA ALA A 319 12.80 18.24 6.49
C ALA A 319 11.94 18.47 5.25
N LEU A 320 11.73 17.43 4.45
CA LEU A 320 10.84 17.44 3.29
C LEU A 320 9.37 17.68 3.67
N ALA A 321 8.97 17.28 4.89
CA ALA A 321 7.61 17.51 5.36
C ALA A 321 7.24 19.01 5.42
N ARG A 322 8.25 19.88 5.55
CA ARG A 322 8.11 21.33 5.66
C ARG A 322 8.24 22.08 4.33
N THR A 323 8.67 21.40 3.25
CA THR A 323 8.86 22.04 1.94
C THR A 323 7.55 22.14 1.17
N ARG A 324 7.39 23.15 0.29
CA ARG A 324 6.19 23.29 -0.56
C ARG A 324 6.30 22.45 -1.82
N GLU A 325 7.52 22.23 -2.27
CA GLU A 325 7.92 21.36 -3.34
C GLU A 325 7.44 19.94 -3.02
N ARG A 326 6.97 19.24 -4.06
CA ARG A 326 6.51 17.86 -3.93
C ARG A 326 7.72 16.95 -3.80
N SER A 327 7.73 16.11 -2.79
CA SER A 327 8.72 15.04 -2.62
C SER A 327 8.07 13.67 -2.77
N MET A 328 8.83 12.69 -3.21
CA MET A 328 8.43 11.29 -3.29
C MET A 328 9.47 10.43 -2.56
N LYS A 329 9.03 9.64 -1.57
CA LYS A 329 9.88 8.66 -0.87
C LYS A 329 10.11 7.44 -1.77
N GLY A 330 11.37 7.06 -1.95
CA GLY A 330 11.74 5.79 -2.56
C GLY A 330 11.50 4.63 -1.59
N LEU A 331 10.94 3.53 -2.09
CA LEU A 331 10.71 2.30 -1.33
C LEU A 331 11.58 1.17 -1.87
N ARG A 332 12.03 0.29 -0.98
CA ARG A 332 12.87 -0.86 -1.33
C ARG A 332 12.10 -2.06 -1.88
N TYR A 333 10.80 -2.18 -1.59
CA TYR A 333 10.02 -3.38 -1.92
C TYR A 333 10.69 -4.67 -1.41
N ASN A 334 11.16 -5.52 -2.33
CA ASN A 334 11.89 -6.76 -2.03
C ASN A 334 13.42 -6.60 -2.12
N LEU A 335 13.93 -5.40 -2.42
CA LEU A 335 15.37 -5.18 -2.50
C LEU A 335 16.04 -5.38 -1.13
N PRO A 336 17.20 -6.06 -1.10
CA PRO A 336 18.08 -6.10 0.06
C PRO A 336 18.48 -4.70 0.56
N VAL A 337 18.82 -4.60 1.85
CA VAL A 337 19.19 -3.35 2.52
C VAL A 337 20.51 -2.77 2.00
N ASP A 338 21.44 -3.62 1.56
CA ASP A 338 22.75 -3.25 1.01
C ASP A 338 22.69 -2.68 -0.41
N LYS A 339 21.57 -2.86 -1.13
CA LYS A 339 21.40 -2.23 -2.44
C LYS A 339 21.09 -0.74 -2.27
N PRO A 340 21.86 0.17 -2.88
CA PRO A 340 21.58 1.59 -2.80
C PRO A 340 20.27 1.91 -3.54
N THR A 341 19.43 2.73 -2.92
CA THR A 341 18.20 3.28 -3.51
C THR A 341 18.15 4.77 -3.20
N ALA A 342 17.53 5.58 -4.06
CA ALA A 342 17.27 6.96 -3.69
C ALA A 342 16.30 6.99 -2.49
N THR A 343 16.68 7.66 -1.40
CA THR A 343 15.81 7.77 -0.24
C THR A 343 14.56 8.56 -0.59
N ALA A 344 14.72 9.70 -1.28
CA ALA A 344 13.61 10.52 -1.74
C ALA A 344 13.99 11.27 -3.02
N ILE A 345 12.98 11.75 -3.74
CA ILE A 345 13.13 12.56 -4.94
C ILE A 345 12.33 13.84 -4.75
N LEU A 346 13.01 14.98 -4.82
CA LEU A 346 12.42 16.29 -4.67
C LEU A 346 12.12 16.86 -6.06
N GLN A 347 10.86 17.20 -6.33
CA GLN A 347 10.42 17.78 -7.59
C GLN A 347 10.66 19.29 -7.60
N THR A 348 11.90 19.68 -7.88
CA THR A 348 12.33 21.07 -8.09
C THR A 348 12.50 21.38 -9.58
N GLN A 349 12.45 22.67 -9.95
CA GLN A 349 12.82 23.12 -11.29
C GLN A 349 14.33 23.45 -11.35
N PRO A 350 15.01 23.23 -12.49
CA PRO A 350 14.49 22.70 -13.76
C PRO A 350 14.45 21.17 -13.83
N ARG A 351 15.01 20.45 -12.85
CA ARG A 351 15.03 18.98 -12.82
C ARG A 351 14.83 18.44 -11.40
N PRO A 352 14.24 17.24 -11.24
CA PRO A 352 14.12 16.59 -9.95
C PRO A 352 15.51 16.24 -9.40
N VAL A 353 15.63 16.26 -8.06
CA VAL A 353 16.87 15.93 -7.36
C VAL A 353 16.67 14.66 -6.55
N GLY A 354 17.53 13.66 -6.77
CA GLY A 354 17.62 12.47 -5.93
C GLY A 354 18.37 12.77 -4.64
N LEU A 355 17.81 12.36 -3.52
CA LEU A 355 18.35 12.54 -2.17
C LEU A 355 18.72 11.17 -1.60
N TYR A 356 19.93 11.05 -1.07
CA TYR A 356 20.52 9.82 -0.54
C TYR A 356 21.00 10.08 0.88
N VAL A 357 20.99 9.05 1.72
CA VAL A 357 21.33 9.12 3.15
C VAL A 357 22.26 7.99 3.54
#